data_AF-A0A7X2P1E3-F1
#
_entry.id   AF-A0A7X2P1E3-F1
#
_cell.length_a   1.000
_cell.length_b   1.000
_cell.length_c   1.000
_cell.angle_alpha   90.00
_cell.angle_beta   90.00
_cell.angle_gamma   90.00
#
_symmetry.space_group_name_H-M   'P 1'
#
loop_
_entity.id
_entity.type
_entity.pdbx_description
1 polymer ?
#
loop_
_entity_poly.entity_id
_entity_poly.type
_entity_poly.pdbx_seq_one_letter_code
_entity_poly.pdbx_strand_id
1 'polypeptide(L)'
;MMKEYKGKTTVTRSTRRNVHPGKCRTRKTKCRHLPFASMFLICLATVAILRFTSVDANADVQKRYKYYTNVYVDRDTTLWGVSQKYISDEYTNIRAYMEEVKSINHLPDDQLIYGTTICVPYYSDEYR
;
A
#
# COMPACT_ATOMS: atom_id res chain seq x y z
N MET A 1 -64.20 -57.46 -61.99
CA MET A 1 -62.82 -57.04 -61.68
C MET A 1 -62.88 -56.14 -60.46
N MET A 2 -62.59 -56.69 -59.28
CA MET A 2 -61.37 -56.47 -58.47
C MET A 2 -61.56 -55.32 -57.46
N LYS A 3 -61.42 -55.47 -56.15
CA LYS A 3 -61.13 -56.61 -55.25
C LYS A 3 -61.57 -56.16 -53.84
N GLU A 4 -62.13 -57.07 -53.06
CA GLU A 4 -62.10 -57.00 -51.59
C GLU A 4 -60.65 -56.82 -51.12
N TYR A 5 -60.44 -55.99 -50.09
CA TYR A 5 -59.29 -56.12 -49.20
C TYR A 5 -59.71 -56.05 -47.74
N LYS A 6 -59.40 -57.13 -47.03
CA LYS A 6 -59.46 -57.31 -45.59
C LYS A 6 -58.34 -56.52 -44.89
N GLY A 7 -58.59 -56.15 -43.64
CA GLY A 7 -57.52 -55.81 -42.68
C GLY A 7 -58.01 -55.26 -41.35
N LYS A 8 -58.43 -56.14 -40.42
CA LYS A 8 -58.27 -55.90 -38.96
C LYS A 8 -56.74 -55.85 -38.71
N THR A 9 -56.16 -55.13 -37.75
CA THR A 9 -56.25 -55.38 -36.31
C THR A 9 -55.40 -54.34 -35.55
N THR A 10 -55.78 -54.12 -34.28
CA THR A 10 -54.94 -53.84 -33.08
C THR A 10 -54.20 -52.50 -32.89
N VAL A 11 -54.75 -51.75 -31.91
CA VAL A 11 -54.09 -51.22 -30.69
C VAL A 11 -52.74 -50.52 -30.88
N THR A 12 -52.70 -49.23 -30.59
CA THR A 12 -51.74 -48.68 -29.60
C THR A 12 -52.13 -47.26 -29.17
N ARG A 13 -52.49 -47.18 -27.89
CA ARG A 13 -52.47 -46.03 -26.98
C ARG A 13 -51.35 -45.03 -27.30
N SER A 14 -51.70 -43.79 -27.67
CA SER A 14 -50.91 -42.60 -27.28
C SER A 14 -51.76 -41.32 -27.43
N THR A 15 -52.11 -40.67 -26.32
CA THR A 15 -51.40 -39.51 -25.76
C THR A 15 -51.71 -38.19 -26.48
N ARG A 16 -52.75 -37.48 -26.00
CA ARG A 16 -52.71 -36.02 -25.93
C ARG A 16 -53.14 -35.58 -24.54
N ARG A 17 -52.20 -35.70 -23.60
CA ARG A 17 -52.28 -34.95 -22.34
C ARG A 17 -51.97 -33.49 -22.68
N ASN A 18 -52.86 -32.62 -22.25
CA ASN A 18 -52.69 -31.18 -22.18
C ASN A 18 -51.33 -30.84 -21.56
N VAL A 19 -50.47 -30.12 -22.28
CA VAL A 19 -49.28 -29.48 -21.72
C VAL A 19 -49.50 -27.99 -21.85
N HIS A 20 -50.04 -27.41 -20.78
CA HIS A 20 -49.93 -25.98 -20.51
C HIS A 20 -48.44 -25.65 -20.31
N PRO A 21 -47.93 -24.53 -20.85
CA PRO A 21 -46.57 -24.11 -20.59
C PRO A 21 -46.41 -23.84 -19.08
N GLY A 22 -45.44 -24.53 -18.48
CA GLY A 22 -45.11 -24.40 -17.08
C GLY A 22 -44.74 -22.96 -16.74
N LYS A 23 -45.48 -22.35 -15.82
CA LYS A 23 -44.98 -21.20 -15.09
C LYS A 23 -43.91 -21.73 -14.12
N CYS A 24 -42.64 -21.56 -14.47
CA CYS A 24 -41.54 -21.62 -13.50
C CYS A 24 -41.80 -20.52 -12.46
N ARG A 25 -42.49 -20.89 -11.39
CA ARG A 25 -42.76 -20.04 -10.24
C ARG A 25 -41.43 -19.88 -9.50
N THR A 26 -40.66 -18.86 -9.88
CA THR A 26 -39.53 -18.36 -9.09
C THR A 26 -40.04 -18.14 -7.68
N ARG A 27 -39.66 -19.05 -6.79
CA ARG A 27 -39.93 -18.96 -5.36
C ARG A 27 -39.04 -17.81 -4.88
N LYS A 28 -39.59 -16.59 -4.87
CA LYS A 28 -38.97 -15.46 -4.18
C LYS A 28 -39.02 -15.77 -2.70
N THR A 29 -38.01 -16.49 -2.22
CA THR A 29 -37.70 -16.60 -0.80
C THR A 29 -37.31 -15.20 -0.35
N LYS A 30 -38.29 -14.46 0.18
CA LYS A 30 -38.03 -13.24 0.94
C LYS A 30 -37.25 -13.64 2.20
N CYS A 31 -35.92 -13.62 2.13
CA CYS A 31 -35.06 -13.66 3.30
C CYS A 31 -35.31 -12.36 4.09
N ARG A 32 -36.06 -12.45 5.19
CA ARG A 32 -36.46 -11.29 6.01
C ARG A 32 -35.29 -10.68 6.82
N HIS A 33 -34.10 -11.29 6.76
CA HIS A 33 -32.85 -10.80 7.37
C HIS A 33 -31.87 -10.16 6.37
N LEU A 34 -32.27 -10.05 5.10
CA LEU A 34 -31.42 -9.47 4.05
C LEU A 34 -31.01 -8.00 4.23
N PRO A 35 -31.81 -7.08 4.83
CA PRO A 35 -31.38 -5.68 4.90
C PRO A 35 -30.25 -5.46 5.91
N PHE A 36 -30.24 -6.20 7.03
CA PHE A 36 -29.18 -6.08 8.04
C PHE A 36 -27.85 -6.65 7.54
N ALA A 37 -27.89 -7.79 6.85
CA ALA A 37 -26.69 -8.37 6.23
C ALA A 37 -26.13 -7.45 5.13
N SER A 38 -27.02 -6.85 4.31
CA SER A 38 -26.64 -5.87 3.30
C SER A 38 -26.04 -4.61 3.91
N MET A 39 -26.63 -4.05 4.97
CA MET A 39 -26.12 -2.87 5.67
C MET A 39 -24.75 -3.15 6.27
N PHE A 40 -24.56 -4.31 6.90
CA PHE A 40 -23.27 -4.72 7.46
C PHE A 40 -22.18 -4.85 6.39
N LEU A 41 -22.50 -5.43 5.23
CA LEU A 41 -21.58 -5.51 4.10
C LEU A 41 -21.21 -4.13 3.53
N ILE A 42 -22.17 -3.20 3.46
CA ILE A 42 -21.91 -1.82 3.03
C ILE A 42 -21.04 -1.10 4.06
N CYS A 43 -21.28 -1.27 5.36
CA CYS A 43 -20.43 -0.72 6.42
C CYS A 43 -19.01 -1.28 6.38
N LEU A 44 -18.84 -2.59 6.14
CA LEU A 44 -17.52 -3.18 5.95
C LEU A 44 -16.82 -2.63 4.70
N ALA A 45 -17.56 -2.47 3.60
CA ALA A 45 -17.04 -1.88 2.38
C ALA A 45 -16.63 -0.41 2.57
N THR A 46 -17.42 0.39 3.29
CA THR A 46 -17.07 1.80 3.55
C THR A 46 -15.86 1.92 4.48
N VAL A 47 -15.76 1.09 5.51
CA VAL A 47 -14.56 1.04 6.37
C VAL A 47 -13.35 0.57 5.56
N ALA A 48 -13.49 -0.44 4.70
CA ALA A 48 -12.40 -0.90 3.84
C ALA A 48 -11.93 0.19 2.86
N ILE A 49 -12.86 0.92 2.24
CA ILE A 49 -12.55 2.05 1.36
C ILE A 49 -11.84 3.16 2.16
N LEU A 50 -12.34 3.53 3.34
CA LEU A 50 -11.72 4.56 4.19
C LEU A 50 -10.31 4.18 4.65
N ARG A 51 -10.04 2.89 4.88
CA ARG A 51 -8.69 2.39 5.21
C ARG A 51 -7.75 2.41 4.00
N PHE A 52 -8.26 2.10 2.80
CA PHE A 52 -7.50 2.19 1.56
C PHE A 52 -7.27 3.64 1.10
N THR A 53 -8.18 4.55 1.41
CA THR A 53 -8.03 5.99 1.19
C THR A 53 -7.42 6.68 2.41
N SER A 54 -6.55 6.01 3.15
CA SER A 54 -5.58 6.72 4.00
C SER A 54 -4.70 7.51 3.03
N VAL A 55 -5.21 8.67 2.61
CA VAL A 55 -4.45 9.67 1.89
C VAL A 55 -3.41 10.07 2.90
N ASP A 56 -2.19 9.58 2.71
CA ASP A 56 -1.04 10.19 3.33
C ASP A 56 -1.15 11.66 2.97
N ALA A 57 -1.52 12.48 3.95
CA ALA A 57 -1.42 13.92 3.86
C ALA A 57 0.08 14.19 3.77
N ASN A 58 0.63 13.96 2.59
CA ASN A 58 1.90 14.47 2.17
C ASN A 58 1.65 15.98 2.04
N ALA A 59 1.63 16.66 3.19
CA ALA A 59 2.23 17.98 3.23
C ALA A 59 3.53 17.84 2.44
N ASP A 60 3.76 18.75 1.50
CA ASP A 60 4.96 18.80 0.67
C ASP A 60 6.18 18.96 1.58
N VAL A 61 6.56 17.87 2.26
CA VAL A 61 7.77 17.79 3.05
C VAL A 61 8.82 17.60 1.98
N GLN A 62 9.46 18.70 1.60
CA GLN A 62 10.66 18.67 0.77
C GLN A 62 11.56 17.56 1.30
N LYS A 63 11.66 16.46 0.54
CA LYS A 63 12.49 15.32 0.93
C LYS A 63 13.93 15.77 0.83
N ARG A 64 14.55 16.00 1.98
CA ARG A 64 15.99 16.23 2.07
C ARG A 64 16.71 14.89 2.14
N TYR A 65 17.79 14.78 1.41
CA TYR A 65 18.61 13.58 1.30
C TYR A 65 19.90 13.77 2.08
N LYS A 66 20.30 12.74 2.83
CA LYS A 66 21.53 12.73 3.61
C LYS A 66 22.71 12.29 2.73
N TYR A 67 23.74 13.12 2.69
CA TYR A 67 24.99 12.88 1.97
C TYR A 67 26.19 13.01 2.90
N TYR A 68 27.34 12.60 2.39
CA TYR A 68 28.61 12.67 3.12
C TYR A 68 29.62 13.48 2.30
N THR A 69 30.35 14.33 2.98
CA THR A 69 31.43 15.12 2.38
C THR A 69 32.68 15.06 3.23
N ASN A 70 33.82 15.25 2.59
CA ASN A 70 35.11 15.30 3.25
C ASN A 70 35.47 16.73 3.63
N VAL A 71 35.98 16.94 4.84
CA VAL A 71 36.43 18.23 5.37
C VAL A 71 37.87 18.08 5.83
N TYR A 72 38.73 18.96 5.34
CA TYR A 72 40.13 19.03 5.77
C TYR A 72 40.24 19.71 7.14
N VAL A 73 41.02 19.12 8.05
CA VAL A 73 41.24 19.63 9.40
C VAL A 73 42.45 20.55 9.41
N ASP A 74 42.19 21.86 9.51
CA ASP A 74 43.23 22.88 9.74
C ASP A 74 43.45 23.12 11.25
N ARG A 75 44.47 23.90 11.63
CA ARG A 75 44.87 24.16 13.02
C ARG A 75 43.76 24.75 13.88
N ASP A 76 42.91 25.57 13.27
CA ASP A 76 41.78 26.22 13.96
C ASP A 76 40.47 25.43 13.81
N THR A 77 40.52 24.23 13.22
CA THR A 77 39.34 23.39 13.00
C THR A 77 39.04 22.57 14.24
N THR A 78 37.87 22.81 14.84
CA THR A 78 37.37 22.02 15.95
C THR A 78 36.18 21.16 15.50
N LEU A 79 35.98 20.00 16.12
CA LEU A 79 34.81 19.16 15.83
C LEU A 79 33.51 19.96 16.00
N TRP A 80 33.42 20.74 17.08
CA TRP A 80 32.31 21.64 17.34
C TRP A 80 32.08 22.64 16.20
N GLY A 81 33.12 23.33 15.73
CA GLY A 81 33.00 24.33 14.65
C GLY A 81 32.56 23.70 13.33
N VAL A 82 33.08 22.51 13.00
CA VAL A 82 32.63 21.74 11.82
C VAL A 82 31.17 21.32 11.99
N SER A 83 30.79 20.82 13.16
CA SER A 83 29.41 20.43 13.45
C SER A 83 28.43 21.60 13.35
N GLN A 84 28.78 22.77 13.88
CA GLN A 84 27.95 23.97 13.73
C GLN A 84 27.74 24.38 12.27
N LYS A 85 28.72 24.11 11.41
CA LYS A 85 28.67 24.48 9.99
C LYS A 85 27.78 23.55 9.17
N TYR A 86 27.75 22.26 9.48
CA TYR A 86 27.10 21.23 8.66
C TYR A 86 25.82 20.65 9.28
N ILE A 87 25.52 20.93 10.55
CA ILE A 87 24.27 20.51 11.17
C ILE A 87 23.06 21.14 10.48
N SER A 88 21.97 20.39 10.46
CA SER A 88 20.70 20.76 9.87
C SER A 88 19.54 20.35 10.80
N ASP A 89 18.32 20.78 10.47
CA ASP A 89 17.14 20.70 11.34
C ASP A 89 16.70 19.25 11.67
N GLU A 90 17.21 18.26 10.95
CA GLU A 90 16.95 16.83 11.19
C GLU A 90 17.59 16.32 12.50
N TYR A 91 18.51 17.08 13.10
CA TYR A 91 19.13 16.73 14.37
C TYR A 91 18.53 17.53 15.53
N THR A 92 18.15 16.83 16.59
CA THR A 92 17.59 17.45 17.81
C THR A 92 18.57 18.41 18.49
N ASN A 93 19.87 18.11 18.43
CA ASN A 93 20.91 18.93 19.02
C ASN A 93 22.28 18.66 18.36
N ILE A 94 23.22 19.58 18.58
CA ILE A 94 24.58 19.47 18.05
C ILE A 94 25.38 18.29 18.59
N ARG A 95 25.11 17.85 19.82
CA ARG A 95 25.80 16.69 20.40
C ARG A 95 25.47 15.42 19.63
N ALA A 96 24.20 15.22 19.25
CA ALA A 96 23.77 14.07 18.46
C ALA A 96 24.48 14.03 17.09
N TYR A 97 24.63 15.20 16.45
CA TYR A 97 25.40 15.33 15.21
C TYR A 97 26.89 15.00 15.43
N MET A 98 27.51 15.55 16.48
CA MET A 98 28.92 15.28 16.81
C MET A 98 29.17 13.80 17.08
N GLU A 99 28.29 13.11 17.80
CA GLU A 99 28.41 11.67 18.05
C GLU A 99 28.38 10.86 16.75
N GLU A 100 27.53 11.25 15.79
CA GLU A 100 27.53 10.60 14.48
C GLU A 100 28.83 10.84 13.71
N VAL A 101 29.32 12.08 13.68
CA VAL A 101 30.62 12.40 13.05
C VAL A 101 31.76 11.58 13.68
N LYS A 102 31.78 11.46 15.01
CA LYS A 102 32.76 10.64 15.71
C LYS A 102 32.66 9.17 15.33
N SER A 103 31.44 8.64 15.27
CA SER A 103 31.17 7.25 14.87
C SER A 103 31.68 6.94 13.46
N ILE A 104 31.38 7.82 12.49
CA ILE A 104 31.78 7.66 11.08
C ILE A 104 33.31 7.69 10.91
N ASN A 105 33.99 8.55 11.67
CA ASN A 105 35.44 8.74 11.57
C ASN A 105 36.25 7.91 12.57
N HIS A 106 35.59 7.09 13.38
CA HIS A 106 36.19 6.33 14.48
C HIS A 106 37.02 7.20 15.44
N LEU A 107 36.53 8.41 15.73
CA LEU A 107 37.19 9.33 16.65
C LEU A 107 36.95 8.89 18.09
N PRO A 108 38.01 8.71 18.91
CA PRO A 108 37.85 8.29 20.30
C PRO A 108 37.34 9.41 21.22
N ASP A 109 37.49 10.67 20.81
CA ASP A 109 37.09 11.87 21.56
C ASP A 109 36.80 13.02 20.58
N ASP A 110 36.53 14.22 21.10
CA ASP A 110 36.23 15.42 20.31
C ASP A 110 37.46 16.07 19.65
N GLN A 111 38.66 15.49 19.83
CA GLN A 111 39.91 16.00 19.25
C GLN A 111 40.08 15.58 17.80
N LEU A 112 40.39 16.56 16.95
CA LEU A 112 40.72 16.35 15.54
C LEU A 112 42.24 16.45 15.32
N ILE A 113 42.77 15.59 14.44
CA ILE A 113 44.19 15.58 14.09
C ILE A 113 44.40 16.53 12.90
N TYR A 114 45.20 17.57 13.11
CA TYR A 114 45.57 18.51 12.05
C TYR A 114 46.21 17.80 10.85
N GLY A 115 45.88 18.24 9.64
CA GLY A 115 46.40 17.69 8.39
C GLY A 115 45.67 16.44 7.90
N THR A 116 44.65 15.99 8.64
CA THR A 116 43.79 14.88 8.22
C THR A 116 42.51 15.38 7.56
N THR A 117 41.72 14.45 7.03
CA THR A 117 40.41 14.72 6.47
C THR A 117 39.39 13.86 7.19
N ILE A 118 38.26 14.47 7.58
CA ILE A 118 37.13 13.80 8.22
C ILE A 118 35.90 13.81 7.32
N CYS A 119 35.09 12.76 7.42
CA CYS A 119 33.82 12.61 6.74
C CYS A 119 32.69 13.20 7.59
N VAL A 120 31.88 14.09 7.03
CA VAL A 120 30.78 14.74 7.74
C VAL A 120 29.45 14.58 6.98
N PRO A 121 28.35 14.28 7.67
CA PRO A 121 27.03 14.20 7.06
C PRO A 121 26.46 15.60 6.79
N TYR A 122 25.76 15.79 5.68
CA TYR A 122 24.98 17.00 5.38
C TYR A 122 23.70 16.65 4.64
N TYR A 123 22.68 17.52 4.71
CA TYR A 123 21.41 17.34 4.01
C TYR A 123 21.29 18.28 2.81
N SER A 124 20.71 17.76 1.72
CA SER A 124 20.49 18.48 0.46
C SER A 124 19.09 18.20 -0.08
N ASP A 125 18.45 19.20 -0.70
CA ASP A 125 17.14 19.05 -1.35
C ASP A 125 17.29 18.40 -2.74
N GLU A 126 18.48 18.51 -3.33
CA GLU A 126 18.83 17.87 -4.59
C GLU A 126 19.20 16.41 -4.36
N TYR A 127 18.59 15.53 -5.17
CA TYR A 127 19.04 14.15 -5.30
C TYR A 127 20.30 14.10 -6.16
N ARG A 128 21.41 13.69 -5.55
CA ARG A 128 22.72 13.40 -6.14
C ARG A 128 22.99 11.90 -6.15
#